data_AF-A0A814QSX3-F1
#
_entry.id   AF-A0A814QSX3-F1
#
_cell.length_a   1.000
_cell.length_b   1.000
_cell.length_c   1.000
_cell.angle_alpha   90.00
_cell.angle_beta   90.00
_cell.angle_gamma   90.00
#
_symmetry.space_group_name_H-M   'P 1'
#
loop_
_entity.id
_entity.type
_entity.pdbx_description
1 polymer ?
#
loop_
_entity_poly.entity_id
_entity_poly.type
_entity_poly.pdbx_seq_one_letter_code
_entity_poly.pdbx_strand_id
1 'polypeptide(L)'
;MVDINKRSFWHFTFKDILAIISSVAIPIALAIYTSIGSEQRKQQAEKKQQFDFAQSRQLRQQTLYDGFLNNIYKLDKDGYLNNTKNPWAFANAYYRAAHRQWDTIRKADVLKFLKEKQLIGRNNCTNGCKTTKLDDIIRLNELNFDKVHLVSETGVLNKLNLQCTSFEQVSMSDAEFSSVNLNGASFDGARLDKVKFDSSSLLCASFVGTNVTGAHFSNSDLSGAKLTEDQIKQAHFYNVTMPNGKKSEATSTTKTKKPITQTTTVIKTKMSTTTSSSLRHKLILHFSDLIYNDQLTDRLSLILLFQLHLP
;
A
#
# COMPACT_ATOMS: atom_id res chain seq x y z
N MET A 1 -52.65 -32.46 72.49
CA MET A 1 -51.67 -33.15 71.61
C MET A 1 -52.39 -33.64 70.37
N VAL A 2 -52.22 -32.98 69.21
CA VAL A 2 -52.20 -33.64 67.90
C VAL A 2 -51.29 -32.78 67.01
N ASP A 3 -50.18 -33.37 66.59
CA ASP A 3 -49.06 -32.75 65.88
C ASP A 3 -49.41 -32.37 64.43
N ILE A 4 -48.88 -31.21 64.01
CA ILE A 4 -48.95 -30.73 62.62
C ILE A 4 -47.91 -31.50 61.81
N ASN A 5 -48.37 -32.54 61.11
CA ASN A 5 -47.53 -33.39 60.28
C ASN A 5 -47.13 -32.66 58.98
N LYS A 6 -45.87 -32.18 58.92
CA LYS A 6 -45.24 -31.62 57.72
C LYS A 6 -45.18 -32.69 56.62
N ARG A 7 -45.98 -32.57 55.57
CA ARG A 7 -45.83 -33.37 54.34
C ARG A 7 -44.54 -32.95 53.63
N SER A 8 -43.52 -33.79 53.76
CA SER A 8 -42.28 -33.77 52.96
C SER A 8 -42.63 -34.02 51.50
N PHE A 9 -42.65 -32.96 50.69
CA PHE A 9 -42.73 -33.00 49.25
C PHE A 9 -41.29 -33.13 48.74
N TRP A 10 -41.01 -34.10 47.85
CA TRP A 10 -39.72 -34.42 47.20
C TRP A 10 -38.76 -35.40 47.93
N HIS A 11 -38.93 -36.70 47.67
CA HIS A 11 -37.82 -37.66 47.74
C HIS A 11 -37.36 -38.00 46.31
N PHE A 12 -36.54 -37.14 45.71
CA PHE A 12 -35.80 -37.51 44.49
C PHE A 12 -34.57 -38.32 44.89
N THR A 13 -34.39 -39.50 44.31
CA THR A 13 -33.15 -40.24 44.48
C THR A 13 -32.06 -39.65 43.57
N PHE A 14 -30.80 -39.77 43.96
CA PHE A 14 -29.65 -39.31 43.16
C PHE A 14 -29.68 -39.85 41.72
N LYS A 15 -30.23 -41.06 41.54
CA LYS A 15 -30.39 -41.73 40.25
C LYS A 15 -31.43 -41.05 39.35
N ASP A 16 -32.52 -40.53 39.93
CA ASP A 16 -33.56 -39.79 39.20
C ASP A 16 -33.06 -38.41 38.76
N ILE A 17 -32.28 -37.74 39.62
CA ILE A 17 -31.66 -36.44 39.29
C ILE A 17 -30.64 -36.59 38.16
N LEU A 18 -29.83 -37.66 38.18
CA LEU A 18 -28.90 -37.99 37.10
C LEU A 18 -29.60 -38.32 35.77
N ALA A 19 -30.72 -39.03 35.82
CA ALA A 19 -31.52 -39.34 34.64
C ALA A 19 -32.12 -38.07 34.01
N ILE A 20 -32.62 -37.14 34.83
CA ILE A 20 -33.17 -35.87 34.35
C ILE A 20 -32.06 -34.98 33.76
N ILE A 21 -30.93 -34.83 34.47
CA ILE A 21 -29.79 -34.02 33.98
C ILE A 21 -29.25 -34.57 32.66
N SER A 22 -29.10 -35.90 32.52
CA SER A 22 -28.64 -36.49 31.27
C SER A 22 -29.65 -36.34 30.12
N SER A 23 -30.96 -36.46 30.40
CA SER A 23 -32.01 -36.31 29.38
C SER A 23 -32.14 -34.89 28.80
N VAL A 24 -31.73 -33.87 29.56
CA VAL A 24 -31.84 -32.45 29.16
C VAL A 24 -30.49 -31.86 28.75
N ALA A 25 -29.42 -32.16 29.49
CA ALA A 25 -28.11 -31.56 29.23
C ALA A 25 -27.47 -32.06 27.93
N ILE A 26 -27.65 -33.33 27.57
CA ILE A 26 -27.11 -33.92 26.32
C ILE A 26 -27.71 -33.25 25.07
N PRO A 27 -29.05 -33.14 24.91
CA PRO A 27 -29.63 -32.47 23.75
C PRO A 27 -29.27 -30.98 23.67
N ILE A 28 -29.20 -30.27 24.80
CA ILE A 28 -28.78 -28.86 24.83
C ILE A 28 -27.31 -28.73 24.40
N ALA A 29 -26.42 -29.57 24.92
CA ALA A 29 -25.00 -29.57 24.53
C ALA A 29 -24.82 -29.88 23.04
N LEU A 30 -25.61 -30.82 22.48
CA LEU A 30 -25.58 -31.15 21.06
C LEU A 30 -26.11 -30.00 20.19
N ALA A 31 -27.18 -29.34 20.63
CA ALA A 31 -27.74 -28.15 19.96
C ALA A 31 -26.75 -26.97 19.95
N ILE A 32 -26.06 -26.72 21.07
CA ILE A 32 -25.00 -25.70 21.16
C ILE A 32 -23.82 -26.08 20.25
N TYR A 33 -23.35 -27.33 20.30
CA TYR A 33 -22.23 -27.81 19.47
C TYR A 33 -22.53 -27.69 17.97
N THR A 34 -23.74 -28.08 17.54
CA THR A 34 -24.17 -27.97 16.14
C THR A 34 -24.38 -26.51 15.72
N SER A 35 -24.93 -25.66 16.60
CA SER A 35 -25.09 -24.23 16.34
C SER A 35 -23.73 -23.55 16.12
N ILE A 36 -22.79 -23.73 17.05
CA ILE A 36 -21.42 -23.20 16.96
C ILE A 36 -20.72 -23.72 15.70
N GLY A 37 -20.82 -25.02 15.41
CA GLY A 37 -20.25 -25.63 14.21
C GLY A 37 -20.87 -25.10 12.91
N SER A 38 -22.14 -24.71 12.91
CA SER A 38 -22.82 -24.13 11.75
C SER A 38 -22.38 -22.69 11.49
N GLU A 39 -22.19 -21.89 12.55
CA GLU A 39 -21.70 -20.52 12.46
C GLU A 39 -20.24 -20.48 11.96
N GLN A 40 -19.39 -21.36 12.48
CA GLN A 40 -18.01 -21.47 12.02
C GLN A 40 -17.93 -21.85 10.52
N ARG A 41 -18.78 -22.76 10.05
CA ARG A 41 -18.84 -23.11 8.62
C ARG A 41 -19.32 -21.95 7.75
N LYS A 42 -20.30 -21.16 8.20
CA LYS A 42 -20.74 -19.94 7.50
C LYS A 42 -19.61 -18.92 7.40
N GLN A 43 -18.93 -18.63 8.52
CA GLN A 43 -17.79 -17.71 8.52
C GLN A 43 -16.65 -18.21 7.64
N GLN A 44 -16.36 -19.52 7.64
CA GLN A 44 -15.35 -20.10 6.75
C GLN A 44 -15.77 -20.04 5.27
N ALA A 45 -17.03 -20.29 4.95
CA ALA A 45 -17.55 -20.18 3.59
C ALA A 45 -17.51 -18.73 3.07
N GLU A 46 -17.87 -17.76 3.91
CA GLU A 46 -17.77 -16.33 3.60
C GLU A 46 -16.31 -15.91 3.37
N LYS A 47 -15.40 -16.30 4.26
CA LYS A 47 -13.95 -16.05 4.10
C LYS A 47 -13.41 -16.68 2.81
N LYS A 48 -13.81 -17.92 2.50
CA LYS A 48 -13.43 -18.60 1.27
C LYS A 48 -13.97 -17.87 0.04
N GLN A 49 -15.24 -17.47 0.05
CA GLN A 49 -15.84 -16.72 -1.05
C GLN A 49 -15.15 -15.36 -1.26
N GLN A 50 -14.79 -14.66 -0.18
CA GLN A 50 -14.03 -13.42 -0.25
C GLN A 50 -12.62 -13.66 -0.82
N PHE A 51 -11.95 -14.73 -0.40
CA PHE A 51 -10.65 -15.13 -0.93
C PHE A 51 -10.70 -15.47 -2.42
N ASP A 52 -11.65 -16.31 -2.83
CA ASP A 52 -11.83 -16.73 -4.24
C ASP A 52 -12.17 -15.52 -5.13
N PHE A 53 -12.97 -14.58 -4.61
CA PHE A 53 -13.29 -13.32 -5.29
C PHE A 53 -12.05 -12.42 -5.42
N ALA A 54 -11.26 -12.28 -4.34
CA ALA A 54 -10.02 -11.50 -4.36
C ALA A 54 -9.00 -12.10 -5.35
N GLN A 55 -8.82 -13.42 -5.32
CA GLN A 55 -7.94 -14.14 -6.25
C GLN A 55 -8.41 -13.97 -7.69
N SER A 56 -9.72 -14.09 -7.96
CA SER A 56 -10.28 -13.88 -9.29
C SER A 56 -10.06 -12.44 -9.79
N ARG A 57 -10.16 -11.43 -8.91
CA ARG A 57 -9.83 -10.05 -9.26
C ARG A 57 -8.36 -9.89 -9.60
N GLN A 58 -7.45 -10.44 -8.79
CA GLN A 58 -6.01 -10.38 -9.05
C GLN A 58 -5.66 -11.03 -10.39
N LEU A 59 -6.23 -12.20 -10.69
CA LEU A 59 -5.99 -12.90 -11.95
C LEU A 59 -6.47 -12.06 -13.15
N ARG A 60 -7.66 -11.45 -13.09
CA ARG A 60 -8.17 -10.55 -14.14
C ARG A 60 -7.22 -9.38 -14.37
N GLN A 61 -6.73 -8.77 -13.30
CA GLN A 61 -5.78 -7.68 -13.40
C GLN A 61 -4.46 -8.13 -14.04
N GLN A 62 -3.94 -9.32 -13.68
CA GLN A 62 -2.74 -9.91 -14.28
C GLN A 62 -2.93 -10.15 -15.77
N THR A 63 -4.06 -10.74 -16.17
CA THR A 63 -4.38 -10.96 -17.58
C THR A 63 -4.45 -9.64 -18.37
N LEU A 64 -5.02 -8.58 -17.79
CA LEU A 64 -5.05 -7.25 -18.42
C LEU A 64 -3.65 -6.65 -18.58
N TYR A 65 -2.81 -6.78 -17.56
CA TYR A 65 -1.44 -6.32 -17.58
C TYR A 65 -0.60 -7.07 -18.63
N ASP A 66 -0.66 -8.40 -18.64
CA ASP A 66 0.06 -9.25 -19.61
C ASP A 66 -0.45 -9.00 -21.04
N GLY A 67 -1.76 -8.84 -21.20
CA GLY A 67 -2.36 -8.46 -22.48
C GLY A 67 -1.85 -7.10 -22.97
N PHE A 68 -1.72 -6.13 -22.07
CA PHE A 68 -1.12 -4.83 -22.40
C PHE A 68 0.34 -4.95 -22.82
N LEU A 69 1.19 -5.64 -22.04
CA LEU A 69 2.59 -5.81 -22.37
C LEU A 69 2.79 -6.53 -23.71
N ASN A 70 2.02 -7.59 -23.98
CA ASN A 70 2.07 -8.31 -25.24
C ASN A 70 1.67 -7.44 -26.44
N ASN A 71 0.67 -6.58 -26.28
CA ASN A 71 0.23 -5.69 -27.35
C ASN A 71 1.25 -4.58 -27.63
N ILE A 72 1.83 -3.97 -26.59
CA ILE A 72 2.91 -2.99 -26.75
C ILE A 72 4.14 -3.63 -27.41
N TYR A 73 4.53 -4.83 -26.96
CA TYR A 73 5.66 -5.56 -27.54
C TYR A 73 5.45 -5.88 -29.03
N LYS A 74 4.26 -6.29 -29.44
CA LYS A 74 3.93 -6.52 -30.85
C LYS A 74 4.06 -5.23 -31.66
N LEU A 75 3.52 -4.11 -31.16
CA LEU A 75 3.62 -2.80 -31.83
C LEU A 75 5.06 -2.34 -32.01
N ASP A 76 5.93 -2.62 -31.04
CA ASP A 76 7.37 -2.34 -31.12
C ASP A 76 8.07 -3.23 -32.15
N LYS A 77 7.88 -4.56 -32.05
CA LYS A 77 8.48 -5.56 -32.96
C LYS A 77 8.15 -5.30 -34.42
N ASP A 78 6.89 -4.96 -34.70
CA ASP A 78 6.39 -4.77 -36.05
C ASP A 78 6.80 -3.40 -36.63
N GLY A 79 7.60 -2.61 -35.90
CA GLY A 79 8.06 -1.29 -36.31
C GLY A 79 6.95 -0.24 -36.37
N TYR A 80 5.75 -0.55 -35.87
CA TYR A 80 4.62 0.38 -35.89
C TYR A 80 4.95 1.62 -35.09
N LEU A 81 5.61 1.51 -33.93
CA LEU A 81 5.99 2.70 -33.13
C LEU A 81 6.90 3.69 -33.88
N ASN A 82 7.59 3.25 -34.93
CA ASN A 82 8.52 4.04 -35.75
C ASN A 82 7.94 4.47 -37.12
N ASN A 83 6.71 4.07 -37.47
CA ASN A 83 6.11 4.32 -38.79
C ASN A 83 5.07 5.46 -38.77
N THR A 84 4.89 6.14 -39.91
CA THR A 84 4.09 7.37 -40.08
C THR A 84 2.57 7.15 -40.12
N LYS A 85 2.08 5.91 -40.13
CA LYS A 85 0.64 5.58 -40.11
C LYS A 85 0.08 5.56 -38.69
N ASN A 86 -0.07 6.75 -38.11
CA ASN A 86 -0.70 7.08 -36.82
C ASN A 86 -0.75 5.98 -35.73
N PRO A 87 0.35 5.29 -35.44
CA PRO A 87 0.40 4.17 -34.49
C PRO A 87 0.25 4.66 -33.05
N TRP A 88 0.59 5.93 -32.83
CA TRP A 88 0.48 6.65 -31.56
C TRP A 88 -0.97 6.74 -31.09
N ALA A 89 -1.92 6.96 -32.02
CA ALA A 89 -3.34 7.03 -31.67
C ALA A 89 -3.84 5.68 -31.13
N PHE A 90 -3.40 4.57 -31.72
CA PHE A 90 -3.78 3.22 -31.30
C PHE A 90 -3.15 2.84 -29.97
N ALA A 91 -1.82 3.01 -29.81
CA ALA A 91 -1.12 2.72 -28.56
C ALA A 91 -1.68 3.55 -27.41
N ASN A 92 -1.95 4.84 -27.65
CA ASN A 92 -2.52 5.72 -26.65
C ASN A 92 -3.98 5.36 -26.33
N ALA A 93 -4.81 5.04 -27.31
CA ALA A 93 -6.19 4.57 -27.07
C ALA A 93 -6.21 3.29 -26.23
N TYR A 94 -5.35 2.32 -26.57
CA TYR A 94 -5.22 1.07 -25.83
C TYR A 94 -4.75 1.33 -24.38
N TYR A 95 -3.72 2.16 -24.20
CA TYR A 95 -3.24 2.54 -22.88
C TYR A 95 -4.34 3.18 -22.03
N ARG A 96 -5.08 4.15 -22.58
CA ARG A 96 -6.20 4.79 -21.87
C ARG A 96 -7.31 3.81 -21.49
N ALA A 97 -7.62 2.84 -22.36
CA ALA A 97 -8.62 1.83 -22.11
C ALA A 97 -8.20 0.88 -20.97
N ALA A 98 -6.93 0.45 -20.96
CA ALA A 98 -6.38 -0.42 -19.92
C ALA A 98 -6.20 0.33 -18.58
N HIS A 99 -5.75 1.59 -18.62
CA HIS A 99 -5.49 2.44 -17.45
C HIS A 99 -6.69 2.61 -16.52
N ARG A 100 -7.90 2.68 -17.09
CA ARG A 100 -9.15 2.77 -16.32
C ARG A 100 -9.41 1.55 -15.44
N GLN A 101 -8.85 0.41 -15.79
CA GLN A 101 -9.11 -0.87 -15.11
C GLN A 101 -8.02 -1.22 -14.10
N TRP A 102 -6.82 -0.63 -14.21
CA TRP A 102 -5.70 -0.95 -13.33
C TRP A 102 -5.87 -0.40 -11.91
N ASP A 103 -5.37 -1.16 -10.95
CA ASP A 103 -5.18 -0.71 -9.58
C ASP A 103 -4.01 0.30 -9.46
N THR A 104 -3.89 0.92 -8.29
CA THR A 104 -2.90 1.98 -8.02
C THR A 104 -1.46 1.48 -8.06
N ILE A 105 -1.21 0.22 -7.69
CA ILE A 105 0.12 -0.41 -7.67
C ILE A 105 0.59 -0.67 -9.10
N ARG A 106 -0.27 -1.29 -9.92
CA ARG A 106 0.03 -1.57 -11.34
C ARG A 106 0.22 -0.31 -12.16
N LYS A 107 -0.49 0.77 -11.85
CA LYS A 107 -0.27 2.07 -12.50
C LYS A 107 1.18 2.55 -12.30
N ALA A 108 1.77 2.33 -11.13
CA ALA A 108 3.17 2.65 -10.88
C ALA A 108 4.13 1.75 -11.68
N ASP A 109 3.88 0.44 -11.72
CA ASP A 109 4.69 -0.51 -12.50
C ASP A 109 4.65 -0.20 -14.00
N VAL A 110 3.46 0.10 -14.53
CA VAL A 110 3.32 0.50 -15.92
C VAL A 110 4.03 1.82 -16.17
N LEU A 111 3.90 2.82 -15.29
CA LEU A 111 4.60 4.09 -15.44
C LEU A 111 6.12 3.89 -15.51
N LYS A 112 6.68 3.00 -14.68
CA LYS A 112 8.08 2.58 -14.75
C LYS A 112 8.41 1.94 -16.11
N PHE A 113 7.62 0.95 -16.53
CA PHE A 113 7.82 0.27 -17.81
C PHE A 113 7.80 1.24 -18.99
N LEU A 114 6.82 2.16 -19.03
CA LEU A 114 6.72 3.18 -20.07
C LEU A 114 7.98 4.03 -20.15
N LYS A 115 8.55 4.37 -19.00
CA LYS A 115 9.78 5.16 -18.94
C LYS A 115 11.02 4.36 -19.33
N GLU A 116 11.15 3.13 -18.87
CA GLU A 116 12.26 2.22 -19.22
C GLU A 116 12.28 1.92 -20.73
N LYS A 117 11.10 1.80 -21.35
CA LYS A 117 10.95 1.62 -22.79
C LYS A 117 10.95 2.92 -23.58
N GLN A 118 11.23 4.05 -22.92
CA GLN A 118 11.27 5.37 -23.57
C GLN A 118 9.98 5.68 -24.36
N LEU A 119 8.83 5.19 -23.87
CA LEU A 119 7.52 5.53 -24.43
C LEU A 119 7.04 6.88 -23.91
N ILE A 120 7.59 7.32 -22.78
CA ILE A 120 7.41 8.64 -22.16
C ILE A 120 8.75 9.25 -21.77
N GLY A 121 8.85 10.57 -21.82
CA GLY A 121 10.05 11.36 -21.53
C GLY A 121 11.29 10.91 -22.30
N ARG A 122 11.15 10.75 -23.63
CA ARG A 122 12.20 10.27 -24.54
C ARG A 122 13.40 11.22 -24.62
N ASN A 123 13.14 12.52 -24.53
CA ASN A 123 14.14 13.55 -24.70
C ASN A 123 14.75 13.90 -23.35
N ASN A 124 16.08 13.72 -23.24
CA ASN A 124 16.84 14.20 -22.09
C ASN A 124 16.77 15.74 -22.11
N CYS A 125 16.05 16.36 -21.18
CA CYS A 125 16.15 17.80 -21.01
C CYS A 125 17.61 18.09 -20.72
N THR A 126 18.26 18.85 -21.60
CA THR A 126 19.64 19.30 -21.39
C THR A 126 19.74 20.01 -20.04
N ASN A 127 20.93 20.00 -19.42
CA ASN A 127 21.25 20.50 -18.07
C ASN A 127 20.97 22.01 -17.82
N GLY A 128 19.76 22.49 -18.10
CA GLY A 128 19.27 23.83 -17.84
C GLY A 128 17.74 23.83 -17.99
N CYS A 129 17.06 24.79 -17.36
CA CYS A 129 15.59 24.89 -17.36
C CYS A 129 14.97 25.24 -18.73
N LYS A 130 15.61 24.84 -19.83
CA LYS A 130 15.13 24.96 -21.20
C LYS A 130 14.17 23.81 -21.47
N THR A 131 12.91 24.16 -21.70
CA THR A 131 11.88 23.22 -22.12
C THR A 131 12.10 22.85 -23.58
N THR A 132 12.53 21.62 -23.86
CA THR A 132 12.40 21.04 -25.20
C THR A 132 10.98 20.50 -25.36
N LYS A 133 10.46 20.51 -26.59
CA LYS A 133 9.18 19.85 -26.87
C LYS A 133 9.36 18.35 -26.61
N LEU A 134 8.59 17.82 -25.67
CA LEU A 134 8.59 16.39 -25.36
C LEU A 134 7.98 15.62 -26.52
N ASP A 135 8.69 14.60 -26.99
CA ASP A 135 8.20 13.66 -28.01
C ASP A 135 7.77 12.36 -27.32
N ASP A 136 6.67 12.43 -26.56
CA ASP A 136 6.13 11.26 -25.88
C ASP A 136 5.25 10.44 -26.83
N ILE A 137 5.49 9.14 -26.91
CA ILE A 137 4.66 8.21 -27.71
C ILE A 137 3.30 8.07 -27.05
N ILE A 138 3.31 7.88 -25.73
CA ILE A 138 2.11 7.75 -24.91
C ILE A 138 1.93 9.06 -24.14
N ARG A 139 0.81 9.75 -24.36
CA ARG A 139 0.48 10.97 -23.63
C ARG A 139 -0.30 10.62 -22.39
N LEU A 140 0.22 11.02 -21.23
CA LEU A 140 -0.43 10.77 -19.95
C LEU A 140 -1.56 11.77 -19.65
N ASN A 141 -1.75 12.79 -20.48
CA ASN A 141 -2.70 13.87 -20.23
C ASN A 141 -4.11 13.35 -19.92
N GLU A 142 -4.75 13.99 -18.94
CA GLU A 142 -6.11 13.74 -18.46
C GLU A 142 -6.32 12.36 -17.80
N LEU A 143 -5.23 11.63 -17.50
CA LEU A 143 -5.33 10.35 -16.81
C LEU A 143 -5.46 10.50 -15.29
N ASN A 144 -5.99 9.46 -14.65
CA ASN A 144 -6.14 9.38 -13.20
C ASN A 144 -5.08 8.45 -12.58
N PHE A 145 -4.15 9.04 -11.85
CA PHE A 145 -3.15 8.40 -10.99
C PHE A 145 -3.34 8.81 -9.52
N ASP A 146 -4.57 9.11 -9.11
CA ASP A 146 -4.88 9.42 -7.71
C ASP A 146 -4.49 8.24 -6.81
N LYS A 147 -3.89 8.54 -5.65
CA LYS A 147 -3.47 7.56 -4.64
C LYS A 147 -2.50 6.50 -5.17
N VAL A 148 -1.81 6.78 -6.28
CA VAL A 148 -0.75 5.89 -6.76
C VAL A 148 0.39 5.93 -5.76
N HIS A 149 0.78 4.74 -5.29
CA HIS A 149 1.95 4.55 -4.46
C HIS A 149 3.05 3.95 -5.33
N LEU A 150 4.26 4.50 -5.27
CA LEU A 150 5.43 3.89 -5.90
C LEU A 150 5.97 2.72 -5.08
N VAL A 151 5.07 1.80 -4.73
CA VAL A 151 5.38 0.49 -4.15
C VAL A 151 5.08 -0.52 -5.25
N SER A 152 6.00 -1.42 -5.56
CA SER A 152 5.78 -2.47 -6.57
C SER A 152 5.61 -3.83 -5.89
N GLU A 153 4.80 -4.71 -6.47
CA GLU A 153 4.79 -6.14 -6.12
C GLU A 153 6.15 -6.81 -6.43
N THR A 154 6.94 -6.22 -7.34
CA THR A 154 8.25 -6.74 -7.79
C THR A 154 9.46 -6.10 -7.09
N GLY A 155 9.25 -5.13 -6.20
CA GLY A 155 10.33 -4.49 -5.43
C GLY A 155 10.11 -3.01 -5.09
N VAL A 156 11.22 -2.33 -4.78
CA VAL A 156 11.23 -0.94 -4.34
C VAL A 156 11.44 -0.02 -5.56
N LEU A 157 10.47 0.84 -5.89
CA LEU A 157 10.59 1.85 -6.96
C LEU A 157 11.31 3.13 -6.51
N ASN A 158 12.00 3.09 -5.36
CA ASN A 158 12.80 4.21 -4.87
C ASN A 158 13.82 4.60 -5.94
N LYS A 159 13.89 5.89 -6.26
CA LYS A 159 14.73 6.46 -7.32
C LYS A 159 14.24 6.17 -8.74
N LEU A 160 12.95 5.94 -8.93
CA LEU A 160 12.35 5.97 -10.25
C LEU A 160 12.76 7.26 -10.99
N ASN A 161 13.26 7.11 -12.22
CA ASN A 161 13.69 8.24 -13.03
C ASN A 161 12.57 8.67 -13.97
N LEU A 162 11.76 9.62 -13.56
CA LEU A 162 10.69 10.26 -14.36
C LEU A 162 11.10 11.63 -14.90
N GLN A 163 12.40 11.87 -15.07
CA GLN A 163 12.90 13.13 -15.65
C GLN A 163 12.20 13.41 -16.99
N CYS A 164 11.86 14.68 -17.22
CA CYS A 164 11.31 15.14 -18.50
C CYS A 164 10.05 14.39 -18.92
N THR A 165 9.16 14.06 -17.97
CA THR A 165 7.89 13.42 -18.29
C THR A 165 6.78 14.46 -18.27
N SER A 166 5.85 14.39 -19.23
CA SER A 166 4.65 15.22 -19.21
C SER A 166 3.53 14.57 -18.43
N PHE A 167 3.13 15.23 -17.34
CA PHE A 167 1.95 14.95 -16.52
C PHE A 167 0.92 16.07 -16.62
N GLU A 168 0.86 16.75 -17.76
CA GLU A 168 -0.08 17.84 -18.00
C GLU A 168 -1.54 17.39 -17.80
N GLN A 169 -2.31 18.14 -17.01
CA GLN A 169 -3.73 17.87 -16.71
C GLN A 169 -4.02 16.50 -16.10
N VAL A 170 -3.02 15.82 -15.53
CA VAL A 170 -3.18 14.53 -14.86
C VAL A 170 -3.78 14.74 -13.47
N SER A 171 -4.65 13.81 -13.03
CA SER A 171 -5.09 13.75 -11.63
C SER A 171 -4.15 12.84 -10.83
N MET A 172 -3.49 13.39 -9.81
CA MET A 172 -2.55 12.70 -8.92
C MET A 172 -2.79 13.07 -7.46
N SER A 173 -4.06 13.31 -7.08
CA SER A 173 -4.43 13.63 -5.71
C SER A 173 -4.01 12.50 -4.77
N ASP A 174 -3.41 12.84 -3.63
CA ASP A 174 -2.88 11.88 -2.63
C ASP A 174 -1.84 10.87 -3.18
N ALA A 175 -1.23 11.10 -4.35
CA ALA A 175 -0.20 10.21 -4.89
C ALA A 175 1.15 10.36 -4.16
N GLU A 176 1.99 9.33 -4.22
CA GLU A 176 3.27 9.27 -3.51
C GLU A 176 4.45 9.09 -4.48
N PHE A 177 5.18 10.18 -4.70
CA PHE A 177 6.38 10.29 -5.54
C PHE A 177 7.64 10.60 -4.71
N SER A 178 7.71 10.06 -3.50
CA SER A 178 8.85 10.25 -2.60
C SER A 178 10.13 9.65 -3.19
N SER A 179 11.25 10.37 -3.10
CA SER A 179 12.57 9.92 -3.58
C SER A 179 12.65 9.61 -5.10
N VAL A 180 11.86 10.30 -5.92
CA VAL A 180 11.84 10.16 -7.39
C VAL A 180 12.68 11.27 -8.04
N ASN A 181 13.30 10.97 -9.19
CA ASN A 181 13.85 12.02 -10.05
C ASN A 181 12.78 12.49 -11.04
N LEU A 182 12.30 13.72 -10.86
CA LEU A 182 11.28 14.42 -11.66
C LEU A 182 11.85 15.70 -12.31
N ASN A 183 13.16 15.74 -12.53
CA ASN A 183 13.83 16.90 -13.11
C ASN A 183 13.25 17.22 -14.49
N GLY A 184 12.86 18.48 -14.69
CA GLY A 184 12.25 18.97 -15.93
C GLY A 184 10.87 18.37 -16.24
N ALA A 185 10.22 17.67 -15.31
CA ALA A 185 8.87 17.17 -15.51
C ALA A 185 7.88 18.35 -15.64
N SER A 186 6.88 18.20 -16.50
CA SER A 186 5.77 19.16 -16.58
C SER A 186 4.55 18.60 -15.86
N PHE A 187 4.05 19.33 -14.88
CA PHE A 187 2.79 19.03 -14.21
C PHE A 187 1.70 20.03 -14.59
N ASP A 188 1.87 20.82 -15.66
CA ASP A 188 0.99 21.96 -15.92
C ASP A 188 -0.51 21.57 -15.95
N GLY A 189 -1.35 22.30 -15.21
CA GLY A 189 -2.78 22.00 -15.06
C GLY A 189 -3.13 20.71 -14.30
N ALA A 190 -2.16 19.97 -13.75
CA ALA A 190 -2.40 18.77 -12.97
C ALA A 190 -3.07 19.06 -11.61
N ARG A 191 -3.81 18.07 -11.10
CA ARG A 191 -4.31 18.05 -9.73
C ARG A 191 -3.32 17.31 -8.84
N LEU A 192 -2.69 18.05 -7.93
CA LEU A 192 -1.60 17.59 -7.07
C LEU A 192 -1.94 17.81 -5.59
N ASP A 193 -3.22 17.90 -5.23
CA ASP A 193 -3.60 18.09 -3.83
C ASP A 193 -3.13 16.90 -2.98
N LYS A 194 -2.44 17.23 -1.87
CA LYS A 194 -1.86 16.26 -0.92
C LYS A 194 -0.86 15.25 -1.49
N VAL A 195 -0.31 15.51 -2.68
CA VAL A 195 0.75 14.67 -3.25
C VAL A 195 2.00 14.74 -2.39
N LYS A 196 2.75 13.63 -2.32
CA LYS A 196 4.04 13.57 -1.60
C LYS A 196 5.20 13.53 -2.58
N PHE A 197 6.02 14.56 -2.56
CA PHE A 197 7.28 14.69 -3.30
C PHE A 197 8.50 14.67 -2.36
N ASP A 198 8.37 14.11 -1.15
CA ASP A 198 9.43 14.15 -0.15
C ASP A 198 10.73 13.50 -0.68
N SER A 199 11.87 14.16 -0.48
CA SER A 199 13.20 13.74 -0.94
C SER A 199 13.33 13.55 -2.46
N SER A 200 12.43 14.10 -3.27
CA SER A 200 12.49 14.05 -4.73
C SER A 200 13.38 15.15 -5.33
N SER A 201 13.83 14.95 -6.56
CA SER A 201 14.51 15.98 -7.36
C SER A 201 13.51 16.53 -8.37
N LEU A 202 13.24 17.82 -8.31
CA LEU A 202 12.25 18.55 -9.13
C LEU A 202 12.89 19.77 -9.80
N LEU A 203 14.19 19.66 -10.11
CA LEU A 203 14.97 20.70 -10.77
C LEU A 203 14.26 21.11 -12.07
N CYS A 204 13.97 22.39 -12.23
CA CYS A 204 13.30 22.95 -13.41
C CYS A 204 11.91 22.35 -13.73
N ALA A 205 11.23 21.69 -12.78
CA ALA A 205 9.88 21.17 -12.99
C ALA A 205 8.85 22.31 -13.17
N SER A 206 7.81 22.08 -13.95
CA SER A 206 6.74 23.07 -14.17
C SER A 206 5.48 22.69 -13.41
N PHE A 207 4.92 23.63 -12.66
CA PHE A 207 3.67 23.45 -11.90
C PHE A 207 2.62 24.51 -12.27
N VAL A 208 2.66 25.06 -13.49
CA VAL A 208 1.81 26.18 -13.90
C VAL A 208 0.35 25.74 -13.91
N GLY A 209 -0.52 26.50 -13.24
CA GLY A 209 -1.96 26.18 -13.19
C GLY A 209 -2.31 24.92 -12.40
N THR A 210 -1.39 24.39 -11.58
CA THR A 210 -1.65 23.22 -10.74
C THR A 210 -2.31 23.60 -9.41
N ASN A 211 -3.09 22.66 -8.86
CA ASN A 211 -3.51 22.70 -7.46
C ASN A 211 -2.52 21.88 -6.62
N VAL A 212 -1.70 22.53 -5.80
CA VAL A 212 -0.74 21.88 -4.89
C VAL A 212 -1.16 21.98 -3.42
N THR A 213 -2.46 22.17 -3.15
CA THR A 213 -2.97 22.33 -1.78
C THR A 213 -2.60 21.13 -0.91
N GLY A 214 -1.88 21.38 0.17
CA GLY A 214 -1.39 20.36 1.09
C GLY A 214 -0.34 19.42 0.51
N ALA A 215 0.26 19.72 -0.64
CA ALA A 215 1.36 18.93 -1.20
C ALA A 215 2.61 18.98 -0.31
N HIS A 216 3.38 17.90 -0.24
CA HIS A 216 4.58 17.79 0.58
C HIS A 216 5.84 17.78 -0.28
N PHE A 217 6.79 18.67 0.01
CA PHE A 217 8.06 18.79 -0.72
C PHE A 217 9.28 18.60 0.19
N SER A 218 9.16 17.97 1.35
CA SER A 218 10.22 17.97 2.37
C SER A 218 11.52 17.37 1.83
N ASN A 219 12.66 18.01 2.09
CA ASN A 219 13.99 17.60 1.62
C ASN A 219 14.13 17.49 0.09
N SER A 220 13.23 18.10 -0.69
CA SER A 220 13.32 18.10 -2.16
C SER A 220 14.18 19.24 -2.71
N ASP A 221 14.51 19.15 -4.00
CA ASP A 221 15.16 20.22 -4.75
C ASP A 221 14.22 20.75 -5.84
N LEU A 222 13.72 21.97 -5.66
CA LEU A 222 12.85 22.71 -6.59
C LEU A 222 13.62 23.79 -7.35
N SER A 223 14.95 23.76 -7.39
CA SER A 223 15.74 24.80 -8.06
C SER A 223 15.25 25.04 -9.49
N GLY A 224 14.94 26.29 -9.84
CA GLY A 224 14.41 26.66 -11.16
C GLY A 224 13.01 26.13 -11.49
N ALA A 225 12.30 25.50 -10.56
CA ALA A 225 10.92 25.05 -10.76
C ALA A 225 9.97 26.24 -10.92
N LYS A 226 8.93 26.09 -11.73
CA LYS A 226 7.91 27.12 -11.96
C LYS A 226 6.75 26.93 -11.00
N LEU A 227 6.77 27.67 -9.90
CA LEU A 227 5.70 27.76 -8.90
C LEU A 227 5.31 29.23 -8.71
N THR A 228 4.02 29.49 -8.51
CA THR A 228 3.54 30.83 -8.12
C THR A 228 3.65 31.03 -6.60
N GLU A 229 3.63 32.28 -6.15
CA GLU A 229 3.66 32.57 -4.71
C GLU A 229 2.48 31.95 -3.95
N ASP A 230 1.29 31.91 -4.56
CA ASP A 230 0.10 31.33 -3.92
C ASP A 230 0.21 29.80 -3.80
N GLN A 231 0.82 29.13 -4.77
CA GLN A 231 1.12 27.69 -4.68
C GLN A 231 2.11 27.40 -3.56
N ILE A 232 3.12 28.25 -3.37
CA ILE A 232 4.09 28.13 -2.27
C ILE A 232 3.40 28.31 -0.89
N LYS A 233 2.36 29.14 -0.77
CA LYS A 233 1.62 29.30 0.49
C LYS A 233 0.74 28.08 0.83
N GLN A 234 0.33 27.31 -0.17
CA GLN A 234 -0.62 26.21 -0.03
C GLN A 234 0.05 24.84 0.19
N ALA A 235 1.35 24.72 -0.02
CA ALA A 235 2.11 23.49 0.12
C ALA A 235 3.03 23.50 1.36
N HIS A 236 3.49 22.31 1.74
CA HIS A 236 4.38 22.09 2.87
C HIS A 236 5.84 21.98 2.42
N PHE A 237 6.67 22.90 2.92
CA PHE A 237 8.10 22.94 2.65
C PHE A 237 8.88 22.77 3.95
N TYR A 238 9.73 21.75 4.00
CA TYR A 238 10.70 21.54 5.08
C TYR A 238 12.05 21.17 4.49
N ASN A 239 13.10 21.95 4.78
CA ASN A 239 14.46 21.72 4.27
C ASN A 239 14.55 21.60 2.73
N VAL A 240 13.76 22.40 2.01
CA VAL A 240 13.65 22.35 0.55
C VAL A 240 14.61 23.34 -0.08
N THR A 241 15.18 23.04 -1.25
CA THR A 241 15.81 24.08 -2.07
C THR A 241 14.73 24.70 -2.96
N MET A 242 14.41 25.97 -2.73
CA MET A 242 13.32 26.70 -3.40
C MET A 242 13.66 27.02 -4.87
N PRO A 243 12.67 27.44 -5.69
CA PRO A 243 12.89 27.86 -7.07
C PRO A 243 14.04 28.85 -7.32
N ASN A 244 14.32 29.73 -6.36
CA ASN A 244 15.41 30.70 -6.42
C ASN A 244 16.80 30.12 -6.02
N GLY A 245 16.90 28.81 -5.77
CA GLY A 245 18.12 28.13 -5.33
C GLY A 245 18.46 28.28 -3.85
N LYS A 246 17.67 29.04 -3.08
CA LYS A 246 17.87 29.20 -1.63
C LYS A 246 17.15 28.10 -0.85
N LYS A 247 17.65 27.77 0.34
CA LYS A 247 16.91 26.88 1.24
C LYS A 247 15.63 27.55 1.73
N SER A 248 14.54 26.78 1.83
CA SER A 248 13.28 27.20 2.41
C SER A 248 13.53 27.62 3.85
N GLU A 249 13.13 28.83 4.22
CA GLU A 249 13.01 29.18 5.63
C GLU A 249 12.04 28.19 6.28
N ALA A 250 12.38 27.71 7.47
CA ALA A 250 11.60 26.69 8.18
C ALA A 250 10.19 27.23 8.45
N THR A 251 9.27 27.00 7.52
CA THR A 251 7.91 27.49 7.59
C THR A 251 7.12 26.50 8.44
N SER A 252 7.30 26.60 9.76
CA SER A 252 6.41 25.96 10.73
C SER A 252 5.08 26.72 10.77
N THR A 253 4.24 26.57 9.74
CA THR A 253 2.87 27.06 9.80
C THR A 253 1.88 26.00 9.35
N THR A 254 1.70 25.01 10.22
CA THR A 254 0.35 24.55 10.57
C THR A 254 0.36 24.27 12.06
N LYS A 255 -0.55 24.91 12.81
CA LYS A 255 -0.96 24.46 14.14
C LYS A 255 -1.56 23.06 14.00
N THR A 256 -0.72 22.05 13.91
CA THR A 256 -1.10 20.68 14.22
C THR A 256 -1.21 20.61 15.74
N LYS A 257 -2.36 20.11 16.22
CA LYS A 257 -2.48 19.64 17.60
C LYS A 257 -1.22 18.83 17.93
N LYS A 258 -0.63 19.20 19.07
CA LYS A 258 0.36 18.48 19.87
C LYS A 258 0.73 17.10 19.30
N PRO A 259 2.01 16.80 19.03
CA PRO A 259 2.39 15.42 18.74
C PRO A 259 1.93 14.58 19.95
N ILE A 260 1.14 13.54 19.69
CA ILE A 260 0.99 12.47 20.67
C ILE A 260 2.36 11.81 20.70
N THR A 261 3.21 12.29 21.59
CA THR A 261 4.41 11.60 22.02
C THR A 261 3.93 10.28 22.60
N GLN A 262 4.03 9.20 21.84
CA GLN A 262 4.13 7.88 22.44
C GLN A 262 5.47 7.90 23.18
N THR A 263 5.40 8.17 24.47
CA THR A 263 6.50 7.99 25.40
C THR A 263 6.85 6.51 25.39
N THR A 264 7.81 6.12 24.56
CA THR A 264 8.52 4.86 24.76
C THR A 264 9.37 5.05 26.02
N THR A 265 8.80 4.72 27.16
CA THR A 265 9.54 4.55 28.41
C THR A 265 10.51 3.39 28.19
N VAL A 266 11.75 3.71 27.82
CA VAL A 266 12.86 2.77 27.85
C VAL A 266 13.13 2.47 29.32
N ILE A 267 12.54 1.38 29.82
CA ILE A 267 12.97 0.79 31.09
C ILE A 267 14.35 0.18 30.84
N LYS A 268 15.40 0.93 31.22
CA LYS A 268 16.75 0.37 31.38
C LYS A 268 16.73 -0.55 32.60
N THR A 269 16.44 -1.83 32.39
CA THR A 269 16.71 -2.84 33.41
C THR A 269 18.17 -3.24 33.31
N LYS A 270 18.94 -2.80 34.30
CA LYS A 270 20.34 -3.14 34.55
C LYS A 270 20.44 -4.66 34.74
N MET A 271 20.98 -5.39 33.75
CA MET A 271 21.36 -6.79 33.93
C MET A 271 22.58 -6.84 34.85
N SER A 272 22.35 -7.13 36.13
CA SER A 272 23.37 -7.64 37.03
C SER A 272 23.55 -9.13 36.78
N THR A 273 24.78 -9.50 36.45
CA THR A 273 25.29 -10.87 36.42
C THR A 273 25.04 -11.59 37.74
N THR A 274 24.44 -12.77 37.70
CA THR A 274 24.73 -13.83 38.66
C THR A 274 24.43 -15.19 38.04
N THR A 275 25.52 -15.92 37.85
CA THR A 275 25.65 -17.36 37.64
C THR A 275 24.76 -18.19 38.56
N SER A 276 24.06 -19.21 38.02
CA SER A 276 24.22 -20.62 38.41
C SER A 276 22.99 -21.46 38.03
N SER A 277 23.27 -22.57 37.34
CA SER A 277 22.52 -23.85 37.30
C SER A 277 21.00 -23.83 37.50
N SER A 278 20.25 -24.02 36.41
CA SER A 278 19.24 -25.09 36.28
C SER A 278 18.45 -24.89 34.99
N LEU A 279 19.05 -25.28 33.88
CA LEU A 279 18.33 -25.67 32.67
C LEU A 279 17.70 -27.04 32.94
N ARG A 280 16.46 -27.20 32.45
CA ARG A 280 15.61 -28.41 32.37
C ARG A 280 14.54 -28.49 33.45
N HIS A 281 13.29 -28.45 32.98
CA HIS A 281 12.00 -28.61 33.68
C HIS A 281 11.25 -27.31 34.01
N LYS A 282 10.70 -26.66 32.98
CA LYS A 282 9.32 -26.14 32.98
C LYS A 282 8.93 -25.71 31.56
N LEU A 283 8.73 -26.72 30.73
CA LEU A 283 7.93 -26.65 29.52
C LEU A 283 6.45 -26.82 29.95
N ILE A 284 5.54 -26.20 29.20
CA ILE A 284 4.06 -26.40 29.20
C ILE A 284 3.28 -25.40 30.06
N LEU A 285 2.34 -24.72 29.37
CA LEU A 285 1.28 -23.80 29.80
C LEU A 285 1.64 -22.31 29.84
N HIS A 286 1.55 -21.66 28.67
CA HIS A 286 0.64 -20.52 28.42
C HIS A 286 0.88 -19.98 26.99
N PHE A 287 0.25 -20.60 26.00
CA PHE A 287 0.12 -20.07 24.63
C PHE A 287 -1.36 -19.81 24.35
N SER A 288 -1.84 -18.71 24.90
CA SER A 288 -3.10 -18.06 24.54
C SER A 288 -2.85 -16.59 24.80
N ASP A 289 -2.47 -15.84 23.76
CA ASP A 289 -2.55 -14.36 23.64
C ASP A 289 -1.52 -13.74 22.65
N LEU A 290 -1.10 -14.47 21.61
CA LEU A 290 -0.27 -13.89 20.54
C LEU A 290 -0.70 -14.39 19.15
N ILE A 291 -1.93 -14.03 18.75
CA ILE A 291 -2.33 -13.94 17.33
C ILE A 291 -3.04 -12.60 17.14
N TYR A 292 -2.24 -11.53 17.15
CA TYR A 292 -2.60 -10.23 16.56
C TYR A 292 -1.32 -9.44 16.27
N ASN A 293 -0.52 -9.91 15.32
CA ASN A 293 0.23 -8.99 14.47
C ASN A 293 0.72 -9.69 13.21
N ASP A 294 0.17 -9.22 12.09
CA ASP A 294 0.34 -9.70 10.74
C ASP A 294 1.59 -9.03 10.13
N GLN A 295 2.79 -9.53 10.48
CA GLN A 295 4.08 -9.17 9.85
C GLN A 295 5.19 -10.20 10.20
N LEU A 296 4.97 -11.51 9.97
CA LEU A 296 6.06 -12.50 10.15
C LEU A 296 5.90 -13.80 9.34
N THR A 297 5.27 -13.74 8.16
CA THR A 297 5.09 -14.90 7.28
C THR A 297 6.16 -15.09 6.21
N ASP A 298 7.16 -14.21 6.09
CA ASP A 298 8.17 -14.31 5.02
C ASP A 298 9.60 -14.71 5.46
N ARG A 299 9.80 -15.20 6.69
CA ARG A 299 11.11 -15.75 7.12
C ARG A 299 11.06 -17.06 7.92
N LEU A 300 10.04 -17.90 7.69
CA LEU A 300 9.98 -19.26 8.27
C LEU A 300 9.98 -20.40 7.24
N SER A 301 10.00 -20.08 5.95
CA SER A 301 10.08 -21.06 4.84
C SER A 301 11.51 -21.54 4.51
N LEU A 302 12.54 -21.09 5.25
CA LEU A 302 13.95 -21.40 4.95
C LEU A 302 14.72 -22.16 6.06
N ILE A 303 14.05 -22.58 7.14
CA ILE A 303 14.71 -23.32 8.25
C ILE A 303 14.15 -24.75 8.43
N LEU A 304 13.10 -25.15 7.69
CA LEU A 304 12.49 -26.48 7.80
C LEU A 304 12.99 -27.54 6.80
N LEU A 305 14.04 -27.24 6.02
CA LEU A 305 14.63 -28.17 5.04
C LEU A 305 16.06 -28.63 5.35
N PHE A 306 16.53 -28.55 6.60
CA PHE A 306 17.92 -28.90 6.94
C PHE A 306 18.11 -29.79 8.19
N GLN A 307 17.15 -30.67 8.52
CA GLN A 307 17.31 -31.64 9.63
C GLN A 307 16.68 -33.02 9.35
N LEU A 308 16.65 -33.48 8.09
CA LEU A 308 16.28 -34.88 7.77
C LEU A 308 17.26 -35.46 6.74
N HIS A 309 18.48 -35.76 7.18
CA HIS A 309 19.45 -36.75 6.65
C HIS A 309 20.56 -36.86 7.72
N LEU A 310 20.41 -37.77 8.70
CA LEU A 310 21.17 -39.03 8.87
C LEU A 310 22.65 -38.83 9.32
N PRO A 311 23.25 -39.74 10.13
CA PRO A 311 22.82 -41.10 10.48
C PRO A 311 22.25 -41.28 11.90
#